data_AF-A0A1Y0H7U8-F1
#
_entry.id   AF-A0A1Y0H7U8-F1
#
_cell.length_a   1.000
_cell.length_b   1.000
_cell.length_c   1.000
_cell.angle_alpha   90.00
_cell.angle_beta   90.00
_cell.angle_gamma   90.00
#
_symmetry.space_group_name_H-M   'P 1'
#
loop_
_entity.id
_entity.type
_entity.pdbx_description
1 polymer ?
#
loop_
_entity_poly.entity_id
_entity_poly.type
_entity_poly.pdbx_seq_one_letter_code
_entity_poly.pdbx_strand_id
1 'polypeptide(L)'
;MLALLLAVHTSAPVVAPSPLAGTTIVVDPGHPSEVGIGTRGARVTELEICWKIGLSLKEYLKRKGATVVLTKDSMNQMVRNQQRAEVGNKVGANYVIRLHCDAADGRGFSTYYPSQQGTVRGVTGPSAQVIAESKKFAAVFHPALARELAGHLRDRGPKTDLQTAVGARQGALTGSIFSQVPVVLIEMAVLTNPQDEAWIEKRENQLLYAQAITHAAEAVFRKYPATN
;
A
#
# COMPACT_ATOMS: atom_id res chain seq x y z
N MET A 1 45.01 45.63 24.73
CA MET A 1 44.37 44.74 23.74
C MET A 1 43.36 43.87 24.46
N LEU A 2 42.06 44.12 24.26
CA LEU A 2 40.97 43.35 24.88
C LEU A 2 40.44 42.38 23.81
N ALA A 3 40.67 41.08 23.97
CA ALA A 3 40.20 40.06 23.04
C ALA A 3 38.74 39.72 23.37
N LEU A 4 37.82 40.14 22.50
CA LEU A 4 36.41 39.80 22.56
C LEU A 4 36.22 38.37 22.02
N LEU A 5 36.03 37.38 22.90
CA LEU A 5 35.62 36.03 22.50
C LEU A 5 34.16 36.06 22.04
N LEU A 6 33.95 35.95 20.73
CA LEU A 6 32.65 35.62 20.14
C LEU A 6 32.38 34.13 20.36
N ALA A 7 31.49 33.81 21.30
CA ALA A 7 30.94 32.46 21.45
C ALA A 7 30.02 32.14 20.26
N VAL A 8 30.53 31.36 19.31
CA VAL A 8 29.74 30.80 18.21
C VAL A 8 28.82 29.73 18.80
N HIS A 9 27.56 30.09 19.01
CA HIS A 9 26.54 29.12 19.39
C HIS A 9 26.13 28.33 18.16
N THR A 10 26.69 27.13 17.98
CA THR A 10 26.20 26.18 16.98
C THR A 10 24.90 25.56 17.52
N SER A 11 23.75 26.05 17.06
CA SER A 11 22.48 25.36 17.31
C SER A 11 22.53 23.98 16.63
N ALA A 12 22.32 22.92 17.39
CA ALA A 12 22.17 21.57 16.84
C ALA A 12 21.07 21.57 15.76
N PRO A 13 21.25 20.84 14.64
CA PRO A 13 20.23 20.78 13.60
C PRO A 13 18.93 20.24 14.21
N VAL A 14 17.86 21.02 14.10
CA VAL A 14 16.52 20.57 14.45
C VAL A 14 16.18 19.42 13.51
N VAL A 15 16.19 18.19 14.03
CA VAL A 15 15.74 17.02 13.27
C VAL A 15 14.27 17.26 12.95
N ALA A 16 13.96 17.45 11.66
CA ALA A 16 12.58 17.62 11.22
C ALA A 16 11.75 16.42 11.71
N PRO A 17 10.54 16.64 12.26
CA PRO A 17 9.72 15.55 12.76
C PRO A 17 9.46 14.55 11.64
N SER A 18 9.65 13.27 11.98
CA SER A 18 9.51 12.18 11.01
C SER A 18 8.05 12.12 10.54
N PRO A 19 7.78 12.22 9.22
CA PRO A 19 6.45 12.57 8.71
C PRO A 19 5.38 11.50 8.92
N LEU A 20 5.75 10.28 9.32
CA LEU A 20 4.83 9.20 9.68
C LEU A 20 4.96 8.77 11.15
N ALA A 21 5.65 9.55 11.98
CA ALA A 21 5.76 9.26 13.42
C ALA A 21 4.37 9.09 14.06
N GLY A 22 4.21 8.05 14.88
CA GLY A 22 2.94 7.72 15.53
C GLY A 22 1.94 6.99 14.63
N THR A 23 2.26 6.74 13.36
CA THR A 23 1.38 6.00 12.45
C THR A 23 1.72 4.51 12.48
N THR A 24 0.70 3.65 12.57
CA THR A 24 0.82 2.20 12.35
C THR A 24 0.26 1.85 10.97
N ILE A 25 1.09 1.26 10.11
CA ILE A 25 0.72 0.87 8.75
C ILE A 25 0.91 -0.64 8.60
N VAL A 26 -0.12 -1.33 8.11
CA VAL A 26 0.03 -2.72 7.66
C VAL A 26 0.35 -2.74 6.19
N VAL A 27 1.40 -3.47 5.82
CA VAL A 27 1.72 -3.80 4.43
C VAL A 27 1.35 -5.26 4.20
N ASP A 28 0.53 -5.50 3.18
CA ASP A 28 0.02 -6.81 2.81
C ASP A 28 0.61 -7.23 1.45
N PRO A 29 1.77 -7.90 1.40
CA PRO A 29 2.26 -8.52 0.18
C PRO A 29 1.30 -9.64 -0.25
N GLY A 30 0.63 -9.47 -1.39
CA GLY A 30 -0.33 -10.43 -1.92
C GLY A 30 0.25 -11.83 -2.07
N HIS A 31 -0.65 -12.82 -1.97
CA HIS A 31 -0.38 -14.25 -2.18
C HIS A 31 0.68 -14.89 -1.24
N PRO A 32 0.77 -16.23 -1.19
CA PRO A 32 -0.33 -17.14 -1.49
C PRO A 32 -1.51 -16.94 -0.51
N SER A 33 -2.71 -17.22 -0.99
CA SER A 33 -3.94 -17.19 -0.18
C SER A 33 -4.84 -18.36 -0.57
N GLU A 34 -6.03 -18.45 0.05
CA GLU A 34 -7.01 -19.48 -0.26
C GLU A 34 -7.55 -19.43 -1.71
N VAL A 35 -7.28 -18.33 -2.44
CA VAL A 35 -7.68 -18.17 -3.86
C VAL A 35 -6.53 -18.45 -4.84
N GLY A 36 -5.31 -18.72 -4.36
CA GLY A 36 -4.18 -19.13 -5.21
C GLY A 36 -2.88 -18.38 -4.95
N ILE A 37 -1.90 -18.63 -5.82
CA ILE A 37 -0.52 -18.13 -5.73
C ILE A 37 -0.29 -16.77 -6.42
N GLY A 38 -1.33 -16.19 -7.02
CA GLY A 38 -1.25 -14.97 -7.81
C GLY A 38 -0.98 -15.26 -9.28
N THR A 39 -0.93 -14.19 -10.06
CA THR A 39 -0.60 -14.25 -11.48
C THR A 39 0.90 -14.35 -11.73
N ARG A 40 1.28 -14.53 -13.00
CA ARG A 40 2.67 -14.57 -13.46
C ARG A 40 2.80 -13.93 -14.84
N GLY A 41 3.94 -13.31 -15.07
CA GLY A 41 4.42 -13.01 -16.41
C GLY A 41 5.31 -14.13 -16.95
N ALA A 42 6.11 -13.83 -17.97
CA ALA A 42 7.07 -14.75 -18.56
C ALA A 42 8.34 -14.97 -17.70
N ARG A 43 8.71 -13.99 -16.86
CA ARG A 43 9.97 -13.93 -16.10
C ARG A 43 9.76 -13.78 -14.60
N VAL A 44 8.67 -13.16 -14.17
CA VAL A 44 8.39 -12.91 -12.74
C VAL A 44 7.01 -13.40 -12.32
N THR A 45 6.87 -13.69 -11.02
CA THR A 45 5.56 -14.00 -10.41
C THR A 45 5.06 -12.81 -9.60
N GLU A 46 3.73 -12.67 -9.51
CA GLU A 46 3.11 -11.67 -8.63
C GLU A 46 3.57 -11.84 -7.19
N LEU A 47 3.64 -13.08 -6.71
CA LEU A 47 4.10 -13.42 -5.37
C LEU A 47 5.49 -12.83 -5.06
N GLU A 48 6.43 -13.01 -5.98
CA GLU A 48 7.80 -12.54 -5.82
C GLU A 48 7.88 -11.01 -5.84
N ILE A 49 7.19 -10.36 -6.79
CA ILE A 49 7.16 -8.90 -6.91
C ILE A 49 6.53 -8.26 -5.67
N CYS A 50 5.37 -8.75 -5.23
CA CYS A 50 4.68 -8.24 -4.05
C CYS A 50 5.53 -8.40 -2.79
N TRP A 51 6.19 -9.55 -2.62
CA TRP A 51 7.08 -9.78 -1.49
C TRP A 51 8.28 -8.84 -1.47
N LYS A 52 9.02 -8.72 -2.60
CA LYS A 52 10.21 -7.87 -2.70
C LYS A 52 9.90 -6.38 -2.52
N ILE A 53 8.83 -5.89 -3.13
CA ILE A 53 8.37 -4.51 -2.96
C ILE A 53 7.86 -4.31 -1.52
N GLY A 54 7.10 -5.25 -0.96
CA GLY A 54 6.59 -5.18 0.41
C GLY A 54 7.69 -5.07 1.47
N LEU A 55 8.78 -5.84 1.34
CA LEU A 55 9.95 -5.73 2.22
C LEU A 55 10.63 -4.36 2.09
N SER A 56 10.77 -3.86 0.86
CA SER A 56 11.38 -2.55 0.62
C SER A 56 10.52 -1.42 1.18
N LEU A 57 9.20 -1.53 1.00
CA LEU A 57 8.21 -0.58 1.49
C LEU A 57 8.20 -0.53 3.01
N LYS A 58 8.25 -1.68 3.69
CA LYS A 58 8.38 -1.75 5.14
C LYS A 58 9.56 -0.91 5.64
N GLU A 59 10.73 -1.08 5.03
CA GLU A 59 11.92 -0.36 5.45
C GLU A 59 11.85 1.14 5.14
N TYR A 60 11.25 1.56 4.02
CA TYR A 60 11.04 2.97 3.72
C TYR A 60 10.06 3.63 4.69
N LEU A 61 8.91 3.01 4.96
CA LEU A 61 7.93 3.53 5.91
C LEU A 61 8.50 3.63 7.33
N LYS A 62 9.27 2.63 7.79
CA LYS A 62 9.98 2.67 9.08
C LYS A 62 10.97 3.83 9.16
N ARG A 63 11.74 4.08 8.08
CA ARG A 63 12.64 5.24 8.00
C ARG A 63 11.90 6.58 8.09
N LYS A 64 10.61 6.62 7.76
CA LYS A 64 9.74 7.79 7.93
C LYS A 64 9.04 7.84 9.29
N GLY A 65 9.32 6.90 10.18
CA GLY A 65 8.84 6.90 11.57
C GLY A 65 7.58 6.09 11.83
N ALA A 66 7.05 5.39 10.82
CA ALA A 66 5.89 4.52 11.00
C ALA A 66 6.25 3.23 11.74
N THR A 67 5.33 2.74 12.57
CA THR A 67 5.28 1.33 12.96
C THR A 67 4.73 0.52 11.79
N VAL A 68 5.46 -0.49 11.32
CA VAL A 68 5.05 -1.28 10.14
C VAL A 68 4.96 -2.76 10.46
N VAL A 69 3.80 -3.34 10.15
CA VAL A 69 3.50 -4.77 10.33
C VAL A 69 3.23 -5.40 8.96
N LEU A 70 3.82 -6.57 8.70
CA LEU A 70 3.49 -7.36 7.51
C LEU A 70 2.38 -8.35 7.83
N THR A 71 1.55 -8.68 6.85
CA THR A 71 0.52 -9.73 7.00
C THR A 71 1.08 -11.16 6.98
N LYS A 72 2.34 -11.34 6.59
CA LYS A 72 3.06 -12.61 6.57
C LYS A 72 4.57 -12.41 6.78
N ASP A 73 5.23 -13.42 7.32
CA ASP A 73 6.64 -13.40 7.73
C ASP A 73 7.59 -14.00 6.69
N SER A 74 7.06 -14.73 5.70
CA SER A 74 7.85 -15.25 4.59
C SER A 74 7.10 -15.20 3.27
N MET A 75 7.83 -15.25 2.15
CA MET A 75 7.25 -15.20 0.81
C MET A 75 6.19 -16.29 0.62
N ASN A 76 6.48 -17.53 0.99
CA ASN A 76 5.61 -18.68 0.71
C ASN A 76 4.58 -18.98 1.80
N GLN A 77 4.50 -18.18 2.87
CA GLN A 77 3.49 -18.38 3.91
C GLN A 77 2.09 -18.12 3.35
N MET A 78 1.24 -19.15 3.39
CA MET A 78 -0.17 -19.02 3.05
C MET A 78 -0.89 -18.27 4.17
N VAL A 79 -1.51 -17.14 3.82
CA VAL A 79 -2.35 -16.35 4.71
C VAL A 79 -3.67 -16.05 4.00
N ARG A 80 -4.78 -16.40 4.64
CA ARG A 80 -6.11 -16.20 4.06
C ARG A 80 -6.48 -14.73 3.99
N ASN A 81 -7.31 -14.32 3.03
CA ASN A 81 -7.70 -12.92 2.87
C ASN A 81 -8.36 -12.34 4.14
N GLN A 82 -9.17 -13.13 4.85
CA GLN A 82 -9.72 -12.74 6.15
C GLN A 82 -8.60 -12.49 7.19
N GLN A 83 -7.64 -13.40 7.30
CA GLN A 83 -6.54 -13.28 8.27
C GLN A 83 -5.65 -12.06 7.99
N ARG A 84 -5.46 -11.71 6.71
CA ARG A 84 -4.74 -10.50 6.30
C ARG A 84 -5.42 -9.23 6.83
N ALA A 85 -6.75 -9.16 6.78
CA ALA A 85 -7.52 -8.05 7.33
C ALA A 85 -7.45 -8.02 8.88
N GLU A 86 -7.53 -9.19 9.51
CA GLU A 86 -7.45 -9.33 10.97
C GLU A 86 -6.13 -8.82 11.56
N VAL A 87 -5.02 -8.87 10.82
CA VAL A 87 -3.74 -8.26 11.23
C VAL A 87 -3.90 -6.75 11.44
N GLY A 88 -4.50 -6.04 10.49
CA GLY A 88 -4.77 -4.59 10.59
C GLY A 88 -5.70 -4.25 11.74
N ASN A 89 -6.77 -5.04 11.90
CA ASN A 89 -7.72 -4.87 12.99
C ASN A 89 -7.05 -5.04 14.36
N LYS A 90 -6.25 -6.10 14.53
CA LYS A 90 -5.60 -6.45 15.80
C LYS A 90 -4.61 -5.40 16.27
N VAL A 91 -3.87 -4.78 15.36
CA VAL A 91 -2.86 -3.76 15.70
C VAL A 91 -3.41 -2.34 15.70
N GLY A 92 -4.71 -2.15 15.43
CA GLY A 92 -5.32 -0.83 15.33
C GLY A 92 -4.64 0.03 14.24
N ALA A 93 -4.32 -0.57 13.10
CA ALA A 93 -3.58 0.12 12.05
C ALA A 93 -4.34 1.38 11.56
N ASN A 94 -3.62 2.47 11.31
CA ASN A 94 -4.21 3.64 10.67
C ASN A 94 -4.61 3.31 9.23
N TYR A 95 -3.81 2.50 8.52
CA TYR A 95 -4.05 2.11 7.13
C TYR A 95 -3.50 0.70 6.83
N VAL A 96 -4.17 -0.01 5.92
CA VAL A 96 -3.68 -1.25 5.29
C VAL A 96 -3.37 -0.97 3.82
N ILE A 97 -2.16 -1.26 3.37
CA ILE A 97 -1.73 -1.15 1.98
C ILE A 97 -1.50 -2.57 1.44
N ARG A 98 -2.36 -3.00 0.51
CA ARG A 98 -2.29 -4.33 -0.12
C ARG A 98 -1.61 -4.25 -1.47
N LEU A 99 -0.61 -5.10 -1.69
CA LEU A 99 0.21 -5.10 -2.91
C LEU A 99 -0.16 -6.31 -3.76
N HIS A 100 -0.52 -6.06 -5.01
CA HIS A 100 -0.89 -7.05 -6.02
C HIS A 100 -0.30 -6.65 -7.38
N CYS A 101 -0.38 -7.56 -8.35
CA CYS A 101 -0.15 -7.26 -9.76
C CYS A 101 -1.22 -7.90 -10.63
N ASP A 102 -1.61 -7.20 -11.69
CA ASP A 102 -2.76 -7.55 -12.51
C ASP A 102 -2.36 -8.51 -13.64
N ALA A 103 -3.36 -9.17 -14.20
CA ALA A 103 -3.30 -9.89 -15.46
C ALA A 103 -4.53 -9.56 -16.29
N ALA A 104 -4.37 -8.62 -17.20
CA ALA A 104 -5.44 -8.03 -17.99
C ALA A 104 -4.91 -7.58 -19.35
N ASP A 105 -5.84 -7.19 -20.22
CA ASP A 105 -5.49 -6.46 -21.43
C ASP A 105 -5.03 -5.04 -21.06
N GLY A 106 -3.93 -4.60 -21.68
CA GLY A 106 -3.35 -3.28 -21.46
C GLY A 106 -2.12 -3.30 -20.55
N ARG A 107 -1.83 -2.14 -19.94
CA ARG A 107 -0.67 -1.90 -19.08
C ARG A 107 -0.95 -0.77 -18.08
N GLY A 108 -0.13 -0.67 -17.05
CA GLY A 108 -0.18 0.36 -16.03
C GLY A 108 -0.54 -0.16 -14.64
N PHE A 109 -0.79 0.77 -13.74
CA PHE A 109 -1.17 0.50 -12.35
C PHE A 109 -2.54 1.09 -12.03
N SER A 110 -3.19 0.55 -11.01
CA SER A 110 -4.42 1.15 -10.43
C SER A 110 -4.47 0.90 -8.94
N THR A 111 -5.28 1.69 -8.22
CA THR A 111 -5.56 1.44 -6.80
C THR A 111 -7.05 1.15 -6.61
N TYR A 112 -7.39 0.34 -5.63
CA TYR A 112 -8.75 -0.07 -5.31
C TYR A 112 -9.08 0.22 -3.85
N TYR A 113 -10.32 0.60 -3.59
CA TYR A 113 -10.87 0.80 -2.26
C TYR A 113 -12.35 0.36 -2.21
N PRO A 114 -12.88 -0.03 -1.04
CA PRO A 114 -14.29 -0.39 -0.91
C PRO A 114 -15.16 0.86 -1.05
N SER A 115 -16.13 0.84 -1.99
CA SER A 115 -17.12 1.91 -2.16
C SER A 115 -18.50 1.59 -1.57
N GLN A 116 -18.72 0.34 -1.20
CA GLN A 116 -19.94 -0.14 -0.56
C GLN A 116 -19.62 -1.35 0.32
N GLN A 117 -20.61 -1.80 1.07
CA GLN A 117 -20.51 -3.06 1.79
C GLN A 117 -20.57 -4.22 0.80
N GLY A 118 -19.91 -5.30 1.19
CA GLY A 118 -20.07 -6.62 0.61
C GLY A 118 -20.37 -7.67 1.67
N THR A 119 -20.78 -8.84 1.22
CA THR A 119 -21.10 -9.98 2.07
C THR A 119 -20.42 -11.24 1.57
N VAL A 120 -19.66 -11.89 2.44
CA VAL A 120 -19.05 -13.19 2.14
C VAL A 120 -19.08 -14.05 3.40
N ARG A 121 -19.48 -15.32 3.26
CA ARG A 121 -19.57 -16.28 4.39
C ARG A 121 -20.38 -15.75 5.59
N GLY A 122 -21.49 -15.05 5.32
CA GLY A 122 -22.38 -14.50 6.35
C GLY A 122 -21.85 -13.25 7.08
N VAL A 123 -20.67 -12.74 6.71
CA VAL A 123 -20.11 -11.50 7.26
C VAL A 123 -20.32 -10.37 6.27
N THR A 124 -20.86 -9.25 6.76
CA THR A 124 -21.08 -8.03 5.99
C THR A 124 -20.16 -6.91 6.47
N GLY A 125 -19.45 -6.30 5.54
CA GLY A 125 -18.53 -5.20 5.80
C GLY A 125 -17.95 -4.64 4.50
N PRO A 126 -17.05 -3.64 4.52
CA PRO A 126 -16.62 -2.91 5.71
C PRO A 126 -17.74 -2.04 6.30
N SER A 127 -17.50 -1.42 7.46
CA SER A 127 -18.45 -0.42 8.00
C SER A 127 -18.49 0.84 7.12
N ALA A 128 -19.55 1.65 7.24
CA ALA A 128 -19.66 2.93 6.53
C ALA A 128 -18.47 3.86 6.83
N GLN A 129 -17.96 3.83 8.07
CA GLN A 129 -16.77 4.59 8.46
C GLN A 129 -15.52 4.11 7.71
N VAL A 130 -15.26 2.80 7.67
CA VAL A 130 -14.10 2.25 6.95
C VAL A 130 -14.19 2.53 5.45
N ILE A 131 -15.38 2.49 4.86
CA ILE A 131 -15.62 2.88 3.46
C ILE A 131 -15.24 4.36 3.25
N ALA A 132 -15.75 5.25 4.09
CA ALA A 132 -15.50 6.69 3.99
C ALA A 132 -14.01 7.03 4.14
N GLU A 133 -13.34 6.44 5.13
CA GLU A 133 -11.91 6.67 5.38
C GLU A 133 -11.02 6.03 4.30
N SER A 134 -11.37 4.85 3.79
CA SER A 134 -10.65 4.23 2.66
C SER A 134 -10.76 5.08 1.39
N LYS A 135 -11.94 5.67 1.13
CA LYS A 135 -12.15 6.60 0.03
C LYS A 135 -11.32 7.88 0.19
N LYS A 136 -11.29 8.47 1.40
CA LYS A 136 -10.44 9.65 1.71
C LYS A 136 -8.96 9.34 1.50
N PHE A 137 -8.52 8.17 1.97
CA PHE A 137 -7.15 7.69 1.79
C PHE A 137 -6.81 7.57 0.30
N ALA A 138 -7.60 6.82 -0.47
CA ALA A 138 -7.38 6.60 -1.90
C ALA A 138 -7.37 7.90 -2.72
N ALA A 139 -8.23 8.88 -2.36
CA ALA A 139 -8.33 10.16 -3.05
C ALA A 139 -7.07 11.03 -2.97
N VAL A 140 -6.21 10.80 -1.97
CA VAL A 140 -4.92 11.49 -1.83
C VAL A 140 -3.77 10.58 -2.27
N PHE A 141 -3.84 9.32 -1.87
CA PHE A 141 -2.81 8.32 -2.13
C PHE A 141 -2.60 8.11 -3.62
N HIS A 142 -3.68 7.88 -4.39
CA HIS A 142 -3.56 7.54 -5.80
C HIS A 142 -2.93 8.67 -6.64
N PRO A 143 -3.39 9.94 -6.57
CA PRO A 143 -2.74 11.02 -7.33
C PRO A 143 -1.29 11.25 -6.93
N ALA A 144 -0.92 11.01 -5.65
CA ALA A 144 0.47 11.11 -5.22
C ALA A 144 1.32 10.00 -5.82
N LEU A 145 0.84 8.75 -5.80
CA LEU A 145 1.50 7.63 -6.45
C LEU A 145 1.65 7.84 -7.96
N ALA A 146 0.61 8.34 -8.63
CA ALA A 146 0.62 8.61 -10.06
C ALA A 146 1.67 9.63 -10.48
N ARG A 147 1.90 10.67 -9.67
CA ARG A 147 2.96 11.66 -9.95
C ARG A 147 4.35 11.04 -9.89
N GLU A 148 4.61 10.17 -8.90
CA GLU A 148 5.92 9.52 -8.74
C GLU A 148 6.19 8.47 -9.83
N LEU A 149 5.13 7.86 -10.38
CA LEU A 149 5.23 6.84 -11.44
C LEU A 149 5.07 7.41 -12.86
N ALA A 150 4.91 8.73 -12.99
CA ALA A 150 4.72 9.39 -14.28
C ALA A 150 5.91 9.11 -15.21
N GLY A 151 5.61 8.69 -16.44
CA GLY A 151 6.63 8.31 -17.43
C GLY A 151 7.15 6.87 -17.31
N HIS A 152 6.82 6.16 -16.23
CA HIS A 152 7.22 4.76 -16.02
C HIS A 152 6.07 3.78 -16.28
N LEU A 153 4.93 4.01 -15.63
CA LEU A 153 3.74 3.19 -15.77
C LEU A 153 2.54 4.05 -16.17
N ARG A 154 1.64 3.46 -16.96
CA ARG A 154 0.39 4.11 -17.31
C ARG A 154 -0.49 4.20 -16.06
N ASP A 155 -0.98 5.39 -15.76
CA ASP A 155 -2.01 5.56 -14.75
C ASP A 155 -3.37 5.07 -15.28
N ARG A 156 -3.98 4.09 -14.61
CA ARG A 156 -5.33 3.56 -14.92
C ARG A 156 -6.40 4.10 -13.96
N GLY A 157 -6.04 5.06 -13.12
CA GLY A 157 -6.92 5.76 -12.19
C GLY A 157 -7.23 4.96 -10.92
N PRO A 158 -7.80 5.65 -9.90
CA PRO A 158 -8.37 4.98 -8.75
C PRO A 158 -9.67 4.29 -9.15
N LYS A 159 -9.90 3.12 -8.59
CA LYS A 159 -11.05 2.25 -8.84
C LYS A 159 -11.67 1.84 -7.52
N THR A 160 -12.87 1.28 -7.59
CA THR A 160 -13.53 0.67 -6.45
C THR A 160 -13.44 -0.84 -6.52
N ASP A 161 -13.59 -1.52 -5.38
CA ASP A 161 -13.62 -2.98 -5.31
C ASP A 161 -14.63 -3.61 -6.27
N LEU A 162 -15.75 -2.92 -6.59
CA LEU A 162 -16.75 -3.36 -7.55
C LEU A 162 -16.21 -3.56 -8.97
N GLN A 163 -15.09 -2.93 -9.29
CA GLN A 163 -14.43 -3.06 -10.60
C GLN A 163 -13.48 -4.28 -10.65
N THR A 164 -13.44 -5.09 -9.59
CA THR A 164 -12.77 -6.39 -9.57
C THR A 164 -13.79 -7.52 -9.73
N ALA A 165 -13.38 -8.67 -10.27
CA ALA A 165 -14.29 -9.82 -10.41
C ALA A 165 -14.79 -10.36 -9.06
N VAL A 166 -14.01 -10.20 -7.99
CA VAL A 166 -14.41 -10.62 -6.63
C VAL A 166 -15.39 -9.60 -6.06
N GLY A 167 -15.02 -8.32 -6.01
CA GLY A 167 -15.87 -7.28 -5.44
C GLY A 167 -17.17 -7.06 -6.22
N ALA A 168 -17.20 -7.25 -7.55
CA ALA A 168 -18.45 -7.23 -8.31
C ALA A 168 -19.46 -8.30 -7.85
N ARG A 169 -18.97 -9.47 -7.45
CA ARG A 169 -19.82 -10.60 -7.03
C ARG A 169 -20.32 -10.47 -5.60
N GLN A 170 -19.52 -9.88 -4.73
CA GLN A 170 -19.80 -9.88 -3.30
C GLN A 170 -19.95 -8.48 -2.69
N GLY A 171 -19.81 -7.39 -3.47
CA GLY A 171 -19.94 -5.99 -3.08
C GLY A 171 -18.61 -5.27 -2.74
N ALA A 172 -17.64 -5.99 -2.16
CA ALA A 172 -16.31 -5.48 -1.85
C ALA A 172 -15.28 -6.63 -1.85
N LEU A 173 -13.98 -6.35 -1.91
CA LEU A 173 -12.97 -7.42 -1.84
C LEU A 173 -13.01 -8.11 -0.47
N THR A 174 -12.68 -9.40 -0.40
CA THR A 174 -12.73 -10.17 0.86
C THR A 174 -11.90 -9.51 1.96
N GLY A 175 -10.68 -9.06 1.66
CA GLY A 175 -9.87 -8.31 2.61
C GLY A 175 -10.54 -7.01 3.10
N SER A 176 -11.26 -6.31 2.22
CA SER A 176 -12.01 -5.10 2.58
C SER A 176 -13.22 -5.40 3.46
N ILE A 177 -13.97 -6.47 3.17
CA ILE A 177 -15.16 -6.87 3.95
C ILE A 177 -14.78 -7.10 5.42
N PHE A 178 -13.67 -7.81 5.68
CA PHE A 178 -13.23 -8.13 7.02
C PHE A 178 -12.41 -7.00 7.69
N SER A 179 -12.12 -5.91 6.99
CA SER A 179 -11.33 -4.80 7.54
C SER A 179 -12.17 -3.90 8.44
N GLN A 180 -11.63 -3.60 9.62
CA GLN A 180 -12.13 -2.59 10.57
C GLN A 180 -11.32 -1.29 10.49
N VAL A 181 -10.27 -1.27 9.66
CA VAL A 181 -9.39 -0.12 9.42
C VAL A 181 -9.40 0.24 7.93
N PRO A 182 -9.06 1.49 7.56
CA PRO A 182 -9.06 1.91 6.16
C PRO A 182 -8.06 1.13 5.30
N VAL A 183 -8.43 0.80 4.07
CA VAL A 183 -7.65 -0.08 3.17
C VAL A 183 -7.52 0.50 1.77
N VAL A 184 -6.34 0.33 1.18
CA VAL A 184 -6.12 0.45 -0.27
C VAL A 184 -5.49 -0.84 -0.79
N LEU A 185 -5.87 -1.27 -1.98
CA LEU A 185 -5.14 -2.26 -2.76
C LEU A 185 -4.49 -1.59 -3.96
N ILE A 186 -3.27 -1.99 -4.30
CA ILE A 186 -2.53 -1.51 -5.48
C ILE A 186 -2.34 -2.69 -6.40
N GLU A 187 -2.88 -2.59 -7.62
CA GLU A 187 -2.45 -3.42 -8.74
C GLU A 187 -1.26 -2.73 -9.39
N MET A 188 -0.05 -3.14 -9.01
CA MET A 188 1.17 -2.35 -9.23
C MET A 188 1.60 -2.30 -10.70
N ALA A 189 1.35 -3.35 -11.46
CA ALA A 189 1.67 -3.49 -12.87
C ALA A 189 0.82 -4.61 -13.48
N VAL A 190 0.72 -4.65 -14.81
CA VAL A 190 0.09 -5.79 -15.52
C VAL A 190 1.18 -6.78 -15.95
N LEU A 191 1.34 -7.91 -15.26
CA LEU A 191 2.47 -8.84 -15.52
C LEU A 191 2.36 -9.60 -16.84
N THR A 192 1.16 -9.70 -17.40
CA THR A 192 0.95 -10.25 -18.76
C THR A 192 1.34 -9.27 -19.86
N ASN A 193 1.63 -8.00 -19.52
CA ASN A 193 2.16 -7.03 -20.46
C ASN A 193 3.69 -7.00 -20.41
N PRO A 194 4.40 -7.24 -21.53
CA PRO A 194 5.85 -7.36 -21.53
C PRO A 194 6.58 -6.08 -21.14
N GLN A 195 6.01 -4.89 -21.40
CA GLN A 195 6.64 -3.61 -21.03
C GLN A 195 6.61 -3.38 -19.52
N ASP A 196 5.45 -3.62 -18.91
CA ASP A 196 5.27 -3.51 -17.46
C ASP A 196 6.07 -4.57 -16.72
N GLU A 197 6.08 -5.81 -17.22
CA GLU A 197 6.88 -6.89 -16.67
C GLU A 197 8.38 -6.55 -16.70
N ALA A 198 8.90 -6.12 -17.87
CA ALA A 198 10.30 -5.76 -18.02
C ALA A 198 10.71 -4.57 -17.16
N TRP A 199 9.76 -3.67 -16.86
CA TRP A 199 9.99 -2.57 -15.95
C TRP A 199 10.02 -3.04 -14.50
N ILE A 200 8.98 -3.75 -14.02
CA ILE A 200 8.85 -4.11 -12.60
C ILE A 200 9.79 -5.25 -12.15
N GLU A 201 10.31 -6.04 -13.09
CA GLU A 201 11.33 -7.06 -12.82
C GLU A 201 12.64 -6.45 -12.27
N LYS A 202 12.99 -5.24 -12.70
CA LYS A 202 14.25 -4.60 -12.31
C LYS A 202 14.21 -4.17 -10.84
N ARG A 203 15.27 -4.51 -10.09
CA ARG A 203 15.37 -4.18 -8.66
C ARG A 203 15.27 -2.69 -8.38
N GLU A 204 15.89 -1.86 -9.21
CA GLU A 204 15.84 -0.39 -9.11
C GLU A 204 14.39 0.15 -9.21
N ASN A 205 13.57 -0.42 -10.09
CA ASN A 205 12.18 -0.01 -10.26
C ASN A 205 11.30 -0.50 -9.10
N GLN A 206 11.59 -1.68 -8.53
CA GLN A 206 10.93 -2.14 -7.30
C GLN A 206 11.23 -1.22 -6.11
N LEU A 207 12.47 -0.72 -6.01
CA LEU A 207 12.85 0.26 -4.99
C LEU A 207 12.15 1.61 -5.22
N LEU A 208 12.11 2.09 -6.46
CA LEU A 208 11.39 3.30 -6.85
C LEU A 208 9.90 3.18 -6.48
N TYR A 209 9.26 2.06 -6.79
CA TYR A 209 7.84 1.84 -6.47
C TYR A 209 7.58 1.89 -4.95
N ALA A 210 8.42 1.21 -4.16
CA ALA A 210 8.30 1.21 -2.71
C ALA A 210 8.47 2.64 -2.13
N GLN A 211 9.38 3.43 -2.70
CA GLN A 211 9.56 4.83 -2.34
C GLN A 211 8.34 5.68 -2.75
N ALA A 212 7.81 5.48 -3.95
CA ALA A 212 6.61 6.17 -4.44
C ALA A 212 5.39 5.92 -3.55
N ILE A 213 5.18 4.66 -3.12
CA ILE A 213 4.13 4.31 -2.14
C ILE A 213 4.37 5.01 -0.79
N THR A 214 5.62 5.10 -0.35
CA THR A 214 5.97 5.81 0.90
C THR A 214 5.62 7.29 0.81
N HIS A 215 5.99 7.98 -0.28
CA HIS A 215 5.66 9.38 -0.50
C HIS A 215 4.14 9.60 -0.63
N ALA A 216 3.42 8.66 -1.24
CA ALA A 216 1.96 8.69 -1.31
C ALA A 216 1.32 8.55 0.09
N ALA A 217 1.84 7.68 0.95
CA ALA A 217 1.39 7.58 2.35
C ALA A 217 1.68 8.86 3.15
N GLU A 218 2.86 9.48 2.98
CA GLU A 218 3.19 10.77 3.59
C GLU A 218 2.24 11.89 3.12
N ALA A 219 1.83 11.89 1.85
CA ALA A 219 0.85 12.85 1.33
C ALA A 219 -0.51 12.68 2.02
N VAL A 220 -0.94 11.44 2.28
CA VAL A 220 -2.18 11.18 3.03
C VAL A 220 -2.05 11.70 4.46
N PHE A 221 -1.00 11.31 5.18
CA PHE A 221 -0.82 11.69 6.58
C PHE A 221 -0.69 13.22 6.76
N ARG A 222 -0.02 13.92 5.84
CA ARG A 222 0.02 15.39 5.88
C ARG A 222 -1.36 16.03 5.75
N LYS A 223 -2.27 15.41 4.99
CA LYS A 223 -3.64 15.91 4.82
C LYS A 223 -4.57 15.48 5.96
N TYR A 224 -4.37 14.27 6.47
CA TYR A 224 -5.15 13.66 7.53
C TYR A 224 -4.20 13.05 8.58
N PRO A 225 -3.63 13.87 9.47
CA PRO A 225 -2.73 13.37 10.50
C PRO A 225 -3.45 12.37 11.40
N ALA A 226 -2.73 11.36 11.90
CA ALA A 226 -3.29 10.48 12.93
C ALA A 226 -3.63 11.32 14.16
N THR A 227 -4.89 11.28 14.58
CA THR A 227 -5.31 11.82 15.87
C THR A 227 -4.95 10.78 16.93
N ASN A 228 -4.01 11.12 17.81
CA ASN A 228 -3.74 10.34 19.01
C ASN A 228 -4.95 10.33 19.95
#